data_AF-A0A2D5FDM0-F1
#
_entry.id   AF-A0A2D5FDM0-F1
#
_cell.length_a   1.000
_cell.length_b   1.000
_cell.length_c   1.000
_cell.angle_alpha   90.00
_cell.angle_beta   90.00
_cell.angle_gamma   90.00
#
_symmetry.space_group_name_H-M   'P 1'
#
loop_
_entity.id
_entity.type
_entity.pdbx_description
1 polymer ?
#
loop_
_entity_poly.entity_id
_entity_poly.type
_entity_poly.pdbx_seq_one_letter_code
_entity_poly.pdbx_strand_id
1 'polypeptide(L)'
;MSIRSNDLVQDLEESFDIGCYDICERLEVWQWSNVLGVRWAFTTAYREDMPTGEALEEYRAITRSILERGINERIIEAKPYIWSGKGVHIACVRESCVSDLMARAKTLYELLPCDQSEKVSEEAEKMVAEILRIQYSALLEVDLESTDEQIKDAFLLWLASRRKQMKQPPTFKNFSSKVLRSWCKHRVLACIDLDLYAAYHRVELPNHFVGRLLFPDEFEVDTGERVRKVVRPLAREILSDRNIAALGRAGEHAFYGRLENNS
;
A
#
# COMPACT_ATOMS: atom_id res chain seq x y z
N MET A 1 26.92 -16.75 -16.86
CA MET A 1 28.17 -16.13 -16.37
C MET A 1 27.94 -15.75 -14.91
N SER A 2 28.77 -16.24 -13.98
CA SER A 2 28.69 -15.79 -12.58
C SER A 2 29.47 -14.48 -12.47
N ILE A 3 28.78 -13.35 -12.42
CA ILE A 3 29.39 -12.05 -12.09
C ILE A 3 29.95 -12.16 -10.68
N ARG A 4 31.18 -11.70 -10.43
CA ARG A 4 31.77 -11.76 -9.10
C ARG A 4 31.07 -10.74 -8.22
N SER A 5 30.81 -11.10 -6.96
CA SER A 5 30.15 -10.20 -5.99
C SER A 5 30.84 -8.83 -5.88
N ASN A 6 32.16 -8.77 -6.06
CA ASN A 6 32.91 -7.52 -5.99
C ASN A 6 32.61 -6.57 -7.15
N ASP A 7 32.39 -7.10 -8.36
CA ASP A 7 32.15 -6.28 -9.55
C ASP A 7 30.80 -5.55 -9.44
N LEU A 8 29.80 -6.19 -8.83
CA LEU A 8 28.48 -5.60 -8.57
C LEU A 8 28.51 -4.51 -7.50
N VAL A 9 29.31 -4.70 -6.46
CA VAL A 9 29.48 -3.69 -5.41
C VAL A 9 30.14 -2.44 -5.98
N GLN A 10 31.13 -2.62 -6.86
CA GLN A 10 31.78 -1.51 -7.55
C GLN A 10 30.82 -0.81 -8.54
N ASP A 11 30.09 -1.57 -9.37
CA ASP A 11 29.05 -1.03 -10.28
C ASP A 11 28.02 -0.18 -9.53
N LEU A 12 27.58 -0.67 -8.37
CA LEU A 12 26.64 0.03 -7.51
C LEU A 12 27.24 1.32 -6.91
N GLU A 13 28.50 1.30 -6.48
CA GLU A 13 29.17 2.48 -5.94
C GLU A 13 29.36 3.59 -7.00
N GLU A 14 29.56 3.21 -8.26
CA GLU A 14 29.71 4.16 -9.37
C GLU A 14 28.36 4.70 -9.89
N SER A 15 27.30 3.90 -9.82
CA SER A 15 25.98 4.25 -10.40
C SER A 15 24.98 4.84 -9.39
N PHE A 16 25.18 4.62 -8.10
CA PHE A 16 24.25 5.07 -7.08
C PHE A 16 24.44 6.56 -6.74
N ASP A 17 23.49 7.38 -7.18
CA ASP A 17 23.45 8.80 -6.81
C ASP A 17 22.43 9.06 -5.71
N ILE A 18 22.92 9.37 -4.50
CA ILE A 18 22.06 9.69 -3.37
C ILE A 18 21.32 11.02 -3.54
N GLY A 19 21.84 11.96 -4.35
CA GLY A 19 21.21 13.25 -4.61
C GLY A 19 19.88 13.11 -5.36
N CYS A 20 19.69 12.03 -6.11
CA CYS A 20 18.43 11.71 -6.77
C CYS A 20 17.26 11.49 -5.79
N TYR A 21 17.54 11.35 -4.48
CA TYR A 21 16.53 11.20 -3.43
C TYR A 21 16.19 12.50 -2.70
N ASP A 22 16.86 13.64 -2.98
CA ASP A 22 16.57 14.92 -2.33
C ASP A 22 15.14 15.42 -2.61
N ILE A 23 14.56 14.98 -3.72
CA ILE A 23 13.15 15.23 -4.03
C ILE A 23 12.18 14.71 -2.95
N CYS A 24 12.58 13.71 -2.15
CA CYS A 24 11.81 13.16 -1.04
C CYS A 24 11.39 14.22 0.00
N GLU A 25 12.17 15.30 0.14
CA GLU A 25 11.87 16.38 1.09
C GLU A 25 10.59 17.15 0.73
N ARG A 26 10.23 17.13 -0.55
CA ARG A 26 9.11 17.88 -1.11
C ARG A 26 7.89 17.02 -1.40
N LEU A 27 7.99 15.70 -1.23
CA LEU A 27 6.91 14.80 -1.55
C LEU A 27 5.75 14.93 -0.56
N GLU A 28 4.54 15.04 -1.11
CA GLU A 28 3.28 14.96 -0.39
C GLU A 28 2.94 13.49 -0.04
N VAL A 29 1.97 13.29 0.86
CA VAL A 29 1.58 11.95 1.34
C VAL A 29 1.21 11.00 0.19
N TRP A 30 0.51 11.51 -0.82
CA TRP A 30 0.05 10.71 -1.96
C TRP A 30 1.18 10.36 -2.93
N GLN A 31 2.15 11.26 -3.10
CA GLN A 31 3.37 10.99 -3.87
C GLN A 31 4.22 9.93 -3.16
N TRP A 32 4.37 10.03 -1.83
CA TRP A 32 4.99 8.99 -1.00
C TRP A 32 4.29 7.64 -1.16
N SER A 33 2.95 7.64 -1.19
CA SER A 33 2.15 6.44 -1.42
C SER A 33 2.47 5.77 -2.76
N ASN A 34 2.56 6.56 -3.84
CA ASN A 34 2.87 6.04 -5.17
C ASN A 34 4.24 5.40 -5.22
N VAL A 35 5.26 6.12 -4.77
CA VAL A 35 6.65 5.66 -4.87
C VAL A 35 6.85 4.40 -4.03
N LEU A 36 6.32 4.35 -2.81
CA LEU A 36 6.43 3.18 -1.94
C LEU A 36 5.56 2.01 -2.40
N GLY A 37 4.39 2.27 -2.98
CA GLY A 37 3.53 1.23 -3.54
C GLY A 37 4.21 0.45 -4.65
N VAL A 38 4.93 1.15 -5.54
CA VAL A 38 5.73 0.51 -6.59
C VAL A 38 6.84 -0.38 -6.00
N ARG A 39 7.60 0.10 -5.01
CA ARG A 39 8.65 -0.71 -4.36
C ARG A 39 8.09 -1.89 -3.58
N TRP A 40 6.93 -1.72 -2.97
CA TRP A 40 6.22 -2.80 -2.30
C TRP A 40 5.84 -3.88 -3.31
N ALA A 41 5.31 -3.52 -4.48
CA ALA A 41 4.98 -4.49 -5.53
C ALA A 41 6.22 -5.28 -5.99
N PHE A 42 7.36 -4.61 -6.20
CA PHE A 42 8.64 -5.28 -6.49
C PHE A 42 9.07 -6.23 -5.37
N THR A 43 9.01 -5.78 -4.11
CA THR A 43 9.36 -6.60 -2.94
C THR A 43 8.49 -7.85 -2.83
N THR A 44 7.18 -7.70 -3.07
CA THR A 44 6.21 -8.80 -3.02
C THR A 44 6.41 -9.79 -4.17
N ALA A 45 6.62 -9.29 -5.40
CA ALA A 45 6.95 -10.13 -6.55
C ALA A 45 8.19 -10.99 -6.28
N TYR A 46 9.22 -10.41 -5.64
CA TYR A 46 10.42 -11.16 -5.26
C TYR A 46 10.16 -12.24 -4.19
N ARG A 47 9.27 -11.99 -3.22
CA ARG A 47 8.99 -12.91 -2.09
C ARG A 47 8.19 -14.14 -2.50
N GLU A 48 7.26 -13.99 -3.44
CA GLU A 48 6.26 -15.01 -3.74
C GLU A 48 6.78 -16.04 -4.73
N ASP A 49 7.33 -15.57 -5.84
CA ASP A 49 7.95 -16.41 -6.85
C ASP A 49 9.09 -15.60 -7.47
N MET A 50 10.33 -15.97 -7.16
CA MET A 50 11.48 -15.25 -7.71
C MET A 50 11.40 -15.30 -9.25
N PRO A 51 11.31 -14.15 -9.94
CA PRO A 51 11.26 -14.14 -11.38
C PRO A 51 12.50 -14.84 -11.93
N THR A 52 12.33 -15.57 -13.04
CA THR A 52 13.41 -16.28 -13.73
C THR A 52 13.45 -15.89 -15.20
N GLY A 53 14.59 -16.08 -15.86
CA GLY A 53 14.73 -15.82 -17.29
C GLY A 53 14.55 -14.33 -17.63
N GLU A 54 13.79 -14.05 -18.68
CA GLU A 54 13.58 -12.70 -19.21
C GLU A 54 12.96 -11.74 -18.19
N ALA A 55 11.98 -12.20 -17.41
CA ALA A 55 11.36 -11.39 -16.37
C ALA A 55 12.40 -10.90 -15.35
N LEU A 56 13.33 -11.77 -14.93
CA LEU A 56 14.38 -11.37 -13.98
C LEU A 56 15.28 -10.27 -14.53
N GLU A 57 15.63 -10.34 -15.82
CA GLU A 57 16.44 -9.30 -16.47
C GLU A 57 15.68 -7.98 -16.60
N GLU A 58 14.37 -8.03 -16.87
CA GLU A 58 13.50 -6.84 -16.84
C GLU A 58 13.48 -6.21 -15.43
N TYR A 59 13.30 -7.01 -14.38
CA TYR A 59 13.34 -6.53 -13.00
C TYR A 59 14.70 -5.92 -12.63
N ARG A 60 15.81 -6.53 -13.07
CA ARG A 60 17.16 -5.96 -12.90
C ARG A 60 17.33 -4.64 -13.63
N ALA A 61 16.84 -4.55 -14.86
CA ALA A 61 16.89 -3.31 -15.64
C ALA A 61 16.07 -2.19 -14.96
N ILE A 62 14.87 -2.51 -14.44
CA ILE A 62 14.03 -1.55 -13.73
C ILE A 62 14.70 -1.11 -12.43
N THR A 63 15.21 -2.03 -11.61
CA THR A 63 15.86 -1.68 -10.35
C THR A 63 17.13 -0.86 -10.55
N ARG A 64 17.94 -1.19 -11.58
CA ARG A 64 19.07 -0.33 -11.99
C ARG A 64 18.61 1.06 -12.41
N SER A 65 17.58 1.17 -13.25
CA SER A 65 17.02 2.45 -13.68
C SER A 65 16.50 3.30 -12.51
N ILE A 66 15.91 2.66 -11.49
CA ILE A 66 15.47 3.32 -10.25
C ILE A 66 16.68 3.87 -9.48
N LEU A 67 17.79 3.14 -9.38
CA LEU A 67 18.98 3.63 -8.68
C LEU A 67 19.68 4.77 -9.42
N GLU A 68 19.79 4.67 -10.75
CA GLU A 68 20.48 5.67 -11.59
C GLU A 68 19.70 6.99 -11.70
N ARG A 69 18.36 6.91 -11.71
CA ARG A 69 17.48 8.08 -11.97
C ARG A 69 16.69 8.52 -10.74
N GLY A 70 16.76 7.76 -9.64
CA GLY A 70 15.94 7.93 -8.45
C GLY A 70 14.44 7.80 -8.71
N ILE A 71 13.71 8.85 -8.37
CA ILE A 71 12.24 8.83 -8.42
C ILE A 71 11.73 9.35 -9.77
N ASN A 72 11.07 8.47 -10.50
CA ASN A 72 10.41 8.85 -11.75
C ASN A 72 9.23 9.80 -11.50
N GLU A 73 9.27 11.01 -12.07
CA GLU A 73 8.21 12.03 -11.97
C GLU A 73 6.83 11.51 -12.39
N ARG A 74 6.75 10.60 -13.36
CA ARG A 74 5.46 10.00 -13.76
C ARG A 74 4.83 9.18 -12.65
N ILE A 75 5.64 8.54 -11.79
CA ILE A 75 5.16 7.80 -10.62
C ILE A 75 4.69 8.78 -9.55
N ILE A 76 5.45 9.87 -9.36
CA ILE A 76 5.10 10.93 -8.41
C ILE A 76 3.72 11.48 -8.75
N GLU A 77 3.49 11.88 -10.01
CA GLU A 77 2.26 12.55 -10.46
C GLU A 77 1.08 11.61 -10.76
N ALA A 78 1.26 10.30 -10.61
CA ALA A 78 0.20 9.34 -10.87
C ALA A 78 -0.95 9.46 -9.84
N LYS A 79 -2.17 9.15 -10.27
CA LYS A 79 -3.29 8.98 -9.34
C LYS A 79 -2.95 7.87 -8.32
N PRO A 80 -3.15 8.09 -7.01
CA PRO A 80 -2.87 7.08 -6.00
C PRO A 80 -3.60 5.77 -6.25
N TYR A 81 -2.86 4.68 -6.19
CA TYR A 81 -3.44 3.34 -6.25
C TYR A 81 -3.91 2.91 -4.86
N ILE A 82 -5.14 2.40 -4.76
CA ILE A 82 -5.61 1.78 -3.52
C ILE A 82 -5.01 0.38 -3.44
N TRP A 83 -3.97 0.24 -2.64
CA TRP A 83 -3.38 -1.07 -2.36
C TRP A 83 -4.26 -1.81 -1.36
N SER A 84 -5.00 -2.83 -1.81
CA SER A 84 -5.61 -3.81 -0.92
C SER A 84 -4.55 -4.86 -0.59
N GLY A 85 -4.17 -4.96 0.69
CA GLY A 85 -3.33 -6.07 1.14
C GLY A 85 -4.02 -7.40 0.79
N LYS A 86 -3.24 -8.39 0.33
CA LYS A 86 -3.74 -9.71 -0.09
C LYS A 86 -4.84 -10.22 0.85
N GLY A 87 -6.04 -10.38 0.31
CA GLY A 87 -7.16 -11.04 1.00
C GLY A 87 -7.90 -10.20 2.04
N VAL A 88 -7.54 -8.94 2.29
CA VAL A 88 -8.45 -8.06 3.02
C VAL A 88 -9.46 -7.55 2.00
N HIS A 89 -10.59 -8.25 1.91
CA HIS A 89 -11.82 -7.66 1.44
C HIS A 89 -12.02 -6.40 2.28
N ILE A 90 -11.58 -5.26 1.75
CA ILE A 90 -12.24 -4.01 2.08
C ILE A 90 -13.65 -4.30 1.61
N ALA A 91 -14.53 -4.62 2.56
CA ALA A 91 -15.94 -4.46 2.38
C ALA A 91 -16.06 -2.98 2.04
N CYS A 92 -15.95 -2.69 0.74
CA CYS A 92 -16.32 -1.43 0.20
C CYS A 92 -17.69 -1.19 0.82
N VAL A 93 -17.93 -0.02 1.39
CA VAL A 93 -19.29 0.51 1.45
C VAL A 93 -19.68 0.79 0.00
N ARG A 94 -19.67 -0.25 -0.84
CA ARG A 94 -20.35 -0.25 -2.11
C ARG A 94 -21.78 -0.34 -1.65
N GLU A 95 -22.48 0.77 -1.77
CA GLU A 95 -23.80 0.68 -2.37
C GLU A 95 -23.64 -0.21 -3.60
N SER A 96 -23.87 -1.52 -3.45
CA SER A 96 -24.35 -2.29 -4.57
C SER A 96 -25.65 -1.60 -4.92
N CYS A 97 -25.60 -0.76 -5.95
CA CYS A 97 -26.74 -0.01 -6.44
C CYS A 97 -27.89 -1.02 -6.51
N VAL A 98 -29.00 -0.70 -5.85
CA VAL A 98 -30.18 -1.59 -5.75
C VAL A 98 -30.58 -2.14 -7.12
N SER A 99 -30.24 -1.42 -8.21
CA SER A 99 -30.36 -1.86 -9.60
C SER A 99 -29.60 -3.14 -9.97
N ASP A 100 -28.34 -3.31 -9.56
CA ASP A 100 -27.53 -4.51 -9.87
C ASP A 100 -28.05 -5.74 -9.13
N LEU A 101 -28.58 -5.51 -7.93
CA LEU A 101 -29.23 -6.50 -7.09
C LEU A 101 -30.56 -6.97 -7.67
N MET A 102 -31.41 -6.02 -8.07
CA MET A 102 -32.68 -6.29 -8.75
C MET A 102 -32.45 -7.02 -10.08
N ALA A 103 -31.39 -6.67 -10.82
CA ALA A 103 -31.02 -7.37 -12.05
C ALA A 103 -30.65 -8.84 -11.80
N ARG A 104 -29.86 -9.13 -10.76
CA ARG A 104 -29.47 -10.51 -10.41
C ARG A 104 -30.61 -11.33 -9.83
N ALA A 105 -31.45 -10.73 -8.98
CA ALA A 105 -32.66 -11.39 -8.46
C ALA A 105 -33.61 -11.75 -9.59
N LYS A 106 -33.81 -10.85 -10.56
CA LYS A 106 -34.61 -11.10 -11.77
C LYS A 106 -34.04 -12.25 -12.61
N THR A 107 -32.72 -12.29 -12.83
CA THR A 107 -32.08 -13.40 -13.55
C THR A 107 -32.26 -14.74 -12.84
N LEU A 108 -32.19 -14.77 -11.50
CA LEU A 108 -32.45 -15.99 -10.72
C LEU A 108 -33.91 -16.45 -10.82
N TYR A 109 -34.87 -15.52 -10.83
CA TYR A 109 -36.28 -15.80 -11.05
C TYR A 109 -36.56 -16.39 -12.44
N GLU A 110 -35.90 -15.88 -13.48
CA GLU A 110 -36.05 -16.33 -14.87
C GLU A 110 -35.49 -17.74 -15.12
N LEU A 111 -34.57 -18.21 -14.26
CA LEU A 111 -33.92 -19.53 -14.38
C LEU A 111 -34.68 -20.65 -13.64
N LEU A 112 -35.73 -20.36 -12.88
CA LEU A 112 -36.52 -21.36 -12.17
C LEU A 112 -37.63 -21.93 -13.09
N PRO A 113 -37.69 -23.26 -13.32
CA PRO A 113 -38.70 -23.87 -14.19
C PRO A 113 -40.11 -23.73 -13.59
N CYS A 114 -40.96 -22.97 -14.29
CA CYS A 114 -42.28 -22.54 -13.83
C CYS A 114 -43.37 -23.56 -14.22
N ASP A 115 -43.75 -24.44 -13.29
CA ASP A 115 -44.99 -25.23 -13.38
C ASP A 115 -45.76 -25.32 -12.03
N GLN A 116 -45.32 -24.58 -11.00
CA GLN A 116 -46.00 -24.50 -9.69
C GLN A 116 -46.03 -23.05 -9.15
N SER A 117 -46.59 -22.13 -9.93
CA SER A 117 -46.31 -20.68 -9.87
C SER A 117 -46.76 -19.93 -8.60
N GLU A 118 -47.79 -20.37 -7.86
CA GLU A 118 -48.31 -19.54 -6.76
C GLU A 118 -47.70 -19.83 -5.38
N LYS A 119 -47.45 -21.09 -5.01
CA LYS A 119 -46.87 -21.41 -3.68
C LYS A 119 -45.34 -21.28 -3.63
N VAL A 120 -44.66 -21.52 -4.76
CA VAL A 120 -43.20 -21.37 -4.86
C VAL A 120 -42.80 -19.89 -4.80
N SER A 121 -43.70 -18.96 -5.16
CA SER A 121 -43.42 -17.52 -5.12
C SER A 121 -43.18 -17.02 -3.70
N GLU A 122 -44.03 -17.35 -2.73
CA GLU A 122 -43.92 -16.79 -1.37
C GLU A 122 -42.71 -17.33 -0.60
N GLU A 123 -42.39 -18.62 -0.77
CA GLU A 123 -41.20 -19.22 -0.14
C GLU A 123 -39.90 -18.75 -0.82
N ALA A 124 -39.90 -18.59 -2.15
CA ALA A 124 -38.76 -18.00 -2.87
C ALA A 124 -38.55 -16.53 -2.49
N GLU A 125 -39.62 -15.74 -2.34
CA GLU A 125 -39.54 -14.34 -1.87
C GLU A 125 -38.96 -14.26 -0.47
N LYS A 126 -39.40 -15.11 0.47
CA LYS A 126 -38.84 -15.18 1.83
C LYS A 126 -37.37 -15.60 1.82
N MET A 127 -37.00 -16.57 0.98
CA MET A 127 -35.62 -17.05 0.87
C MET A 127 -34.71 -15.99 0.24
N VAL A 128 -35.16 -15.30 -0.81
CA VAL A 128 -34.46 -14.16 -1.41
C VAL A 128 -34.35 -13.03 -0.42
N ALA A 129 -35.41 -12.70 0.33
CA ALA A 129 -35.37 -11.67 1.36
C ALA A 129 -34.37 -12.00 2.48
N GLU A 130 -34.28 -13.26 2.93
CA GLU A 130 -33.31 -13.66 3.96
C GLU A 130 -31.88 -13.71 3.41
N ILE A 131 -31.67 -14.16 2.16
CA ILE A 131 -30.37 -14.06 1.49
C ILE A 131 -29.95 -12.60 1.36
N LEU A 132 -30.88 -11.73 0.97
CA LEU A 132 -30.63 -10.29 0.90
C LEU A 132 -30.34 -9.70 2.29
N ARG A 133 -31.07 -10.11 3.33
CA ARG A 133 -30.84 -9.65 4.71
C ARG A 133 -29.47 -10.07 5.23
N ILE A 134 -29.04 -11.30 4.96
CA ILE A 134 -27.74 -11.83 5.39
C ILE A 134 -26.60 -11.23 4.58
N GLN A 135 -26.75 -11.14 3.25
CA GLN A 135 -25.70 -10.63 2.37
C GLN A 135 -25.59 -9.09 2.36
N TYR A 136 -26.67 -8.39 2.70
CA TYR A 136 -26.77 -6.92 2.61
C TYR A 136 -27.24 -6.25 3.90
N SER A 137 -27.09 -6.91 5.05
CA SER A 137 -27.17 -6.20 6.33
C SER A 137 -26.25 -5.00 6.29
N ALA A 138 -26.79 -3.81 6.56
CA ALA A 138 -26.01 -2.59 6.58
C ALA A 138 -24.85 -2.77 7.57
N LEU A 139 -23.62 -2.56 7.11
CA LEU A 139 -22.44 -2.67 7.97
C LEU A 139 -22.48 -1.60 9.09
N LEU A 140 -23.23 -0.52 8.85
CA LEU A 140 -23.46 0.60 9.75
C LEU A 140 -24.87 1.17 9.50
N GLU A 141 -25.64 1.37 10.57
CA GLU A 141 -26.89 2.14 10.55
C GLU A 141 -26.59 3.53 11.15
N VAL A 142 -26.99 4.59 10.45
CA VAL A 142 -26.73 5.98 10.84
C VAL A 142 -28.08 6.69 10.97
N ASP A 143 -28.37 7.20 12.17
CA ASP A 143 -29.53 8.05 12.41
C ASP A 143 -29.23 9.48 11.93
N LEU A 144 -29.92 9.91 10.86
CA LEU A 144 -29.75 11.23 10.27
C LEU A 144 -30.51 12.34 11.02
N GLU A 145 -31.34 11.99 12.01
CA GLU A 145 -31.96 12.99 12.91
C GLU A 145 -31.03 13.40 14.05
N SER A 146 -29.98 12.61 14.30
CA SER A 146 -28.92 12.92 15.26
C SER A 146 -28.02 14.04 14.76
N THR A 147 -27.44 14.81 15.70
CA THR A 147 -26.43 15.83 15.38
C THR A 147 -25.14 15.19 14.84
N ASP A 148 -24.42 15.94 14.00
CA ASP A 148 -23.10 15.53 13.50
C ASP A 148 -22.14 15.11 14.64
N GLU A 149 -22.15 15.82 15.76
CA GLU A 149 -21.35 15.50 16.94
C GLU A 149 -21.71 14.14 17.53
N GLN A 150 -23.01 13.84 17.69
CA GLN A 150 -23.48 12.56 18.18
C GLN A 150 -23.09 11.40 17.24
N ILE A 151 -23.23 11.61 15.93
CA ILE A 151 -22.85 10.61 14.91
C ILE A 151 -21.34 10.35 14.99
N LYS A 152 -20.52 11.42 15.08
CA LYS A 152 -19.06 11.30 15.22
C LYS A 152 -18.67 10.58 16.50
N ASP A 153 -19.26 10.92 17.64
CA ASP A 153 -18.95 10.31 18.94
C ASP A 153 -19.34 8.82 18.96
N ALA A 154 -20.53 8.49 18.47
CA ALA A 154 -20.97 7.10 18.35
C ALA A 154 -20.03 6.28 17.43
N PHE A 155 -19.65 6.86 16.29
CA PHE A 155 -18.70 6.24 15.37
C PHE A 155 -17.32 6.06 16.01
N LEU A 156 -16.81 7.04 16.75
CA LEU A 156 -15.53 6.97 17.45
C LEU A 156 -15.53 5.87 18.53
N LEU A 157 -16.62 5.75 19.30
CA LEU A 157 -16.79 4.69 20.31
C LEU A 157 -16.84 3.31 19.66
N TRP A 158 -17.63 3.15 18.61
CA TRP A 158 -17.69 1.91 17.83
C TRP A 158 -16.32 1.54 17.25
N LEU A 159 -15.62 2.51 16.65
CA LEU A 159 -14.30 2.32 16.06
C LEU A 159 -13.26 1.90 17.11
N ALA A 160 -13.30 2.53 18.29
CA ALA A 160 -12.44 2.17 19.42
C ALA A 160 -12.69 0.72 19.89
N SER A 161 -13.96 0.31 19.99
CA SER A 161 -14.35 -1.06 20.33
C SER A 161 -13.85 -2.07 19.29
N ARG A 162 -14.05 -1.78 18.00
CA ARG A 162 -13.57 -2.63 16.91
C ARG A 162 -12.04 -2.75 16.89
N ARG A 163 -11.31 -1.65 17.09
CA ARG A 163 -9.84 -1.68 17.17
C ARG A 163 -9.31 -2.51 18.35
N LYS A 164 -10.01 -2.53 19.49
CA LYS A 164 -9.67 -3.42 20.62
C LYS A 164 -9.83 -4.90 20.28
N GLN A 165 -10.79 -5.24 19.41
CA GLN A 165 -11.03 -6.62 18.96
C GLN A 165 -10.03 -7.06 17.88
N MET A 166 -9.38 -6.11 17.18
CA MET A 166 -8.37 -6.43 16.18
C MET A 166 -7.10 -6.93 16.87
N LYS A 167 -6.68 -8.16 16.54
CA LYS A 167 -5.43 -8.75 17.07
C LYS A 167 -4.18 -7.93 16.72
N GLN A 168 -4.22 -7.19 15.61
CA GLN A 168 -3.06 -6.46 15.09
C GLN A 168 -3.50 -5.12 14.44
N PRO A 169 -3.54 -4.02 15.21
CA PRO A 169 -3.85 -2.69 14.66
C PRO A 169 -2.72 -2.20 13.73
N PRO A 170 -3.02 -1.27 12.79
CA PRO A 170 -1.98 -0.63 12.00
C PRO A 170 -0.99 0.13 12.89
N THR A 171 0.31 0.05 12.56
CA THR A 171 1.37 0.64 13.38
C THR A 171 1.42 2.16 13.23
N PHE A 172 1.21 2.67 12.01
CA PHE A 172 1.14 4.11 11.79
C PHE A 172 -0.25 4.66 12.09
N LYS A 173 -0.30 5.57 13.08
CA LYS A 173 -1.51 6.29 13.47
C LYS A 173 -1.84 7.45 12.51
N ASN A 174 -0.83 8.11 11.96
CA ASN A 174 -1.01 9.25 11.05
C ASN A 174 0.28 9.49 10.21
N PHE A 175 0.12 9.72 8.91
CA PHE A 175 1.20 10.07 7.98
C PHE A 175 1.42 11.59 7.96
N SER A 176 1.82 12.14 9.11
CA SER A 176 2.09 13.58 9.22
C SER A 176 3.35 14.00 8.45
N SER A 177 3.44 15.28 8.09
CA SER A 177 4.65 15.86 7.47
C SER A 177 5.91 15.64 8.31
N LYS A 178 5.79 15.57 9.64
CA LYS A 178 6.91 15.24 10.54
C LYS A 178 7.41 13.80 10.33
N VAL A 179 6.50 12.85 10.15
CA VAL A 179 6.85 11.45 9.90
C VAL A 179 7.52 11.32 8.53
N LEU A 180 6.97 11.95 7.49
CA LEU A 180 7.56 11.93 6.14
C LEU A 180 8.94 12.58 6.09
N ARG A 181 9.14 13.73 6.76
CA ARG A 181 10.46 14.35 6.93
C ARG A 181 11.44 13.44 7.65
N SER A 182 10.96 12.67 8.64
CA SER A 182 11.79 11.67 9.32
C SER A 182 12.23 10.55 8.37
N TRP A 183 11.37 10.11 7.45
CA TRP A 183 11.71 9.11 6.44
C TRP A 183 12.76 9.63 5.45
N CYS A 184 12.63 10.89 5.04
CA CYS A 184 13.61 11.56 4.19
C CYS A 184 14.97 11.70 4.91
N LYS A 185 14.96 12.20 6.15
CA LYS A 185 16.17 12.31 6.98
C LYS A 185 16.92 10.98 7.12
N HIS A 186 16.18 9.89 7.26
CA HIS A 186 16.76 8.54 7.36
C HIS A 186 17.03 7.88 6.00
N ARG A 187 16.80 8.58 4.88
CA ARG A 187 17.00 8.11 3.50
C ARG A 187 16.37 6.73 3.27
N VAL A 188 15.16 6.56 3.79
CA VAL A 188 14.49 5.26 3.83
C VAL A 188 14.18 4.73 2.43
N LEU A 189 13.76 5.61 1.51
CA LEU A 189 13.47 5.20 0.13
C LEU A 189 14.72 4.69 -0.59
N ALA A 190 15.84 5.39 -0.42
CA ALA A 190 17.13 4.96 -0.95
C ALA A 190 17.57 3.61 -0.35
N CYS A 191 17.39 3.40 0.95
CA CYS A 191 17.65 2.11 1.58
C CYS A 191 16.80 0.97 1.00
N ILE A 192 15.52 1.24 0.70
CA ILE A 192 14.62 0.28 0.07
C ILE A 192 15.13 -0.10 -1.32
N ASP A 193 15.51 0.89 -2.13
CA ASP A 193 15.98 0.65 -3.49
C ASP A 193 17.31 -0.13 -3.50
N LEU A 194 18.22 0.13 -2.54
CA LEU A 194 19.43 -0.68 -2.33
C LEU A 194 19.11 -2.13 -1.90
N ASP A 195 18.13 -2.33 -1.00
CA ASP A 195 17.71 -3.68 -0.59
C ASP A 195 17.04 -4.44 -1.75
N LEU A 196 16.30 -3.75 -2.63
CA LEU A 196 15.73 -4.33 -3.85
C LEU A 196 16.83 -4.75 -4.83
N TYR A 197 17.81 -3.88 -5.08
CA TYR A 197 18.97 -4.21 -5.92
C TYR A 197 19.71 -5.44 -5.39
N ALA A 198 20.01 -5.46 -4.10
CA ALA A 198 20.64 -6.59 -3.42
C ALA A 198 19.87 -7.89 -3.66
N ALA A 199 18.54 -7.85 -3.51
CA ALA A 199 17.67 -8.99 -3.72
C ALA A 199 17.71 -9.54 -5.15
N TYR A 200 17.55 -8.68 -6.18
CA TYR A 200 17.52 -9.12 -7.60
C TYR A 200 18.88 -9.55 -8.15
N HIS A 201 19.96 -9.00 -7.59
CA HIS A 201 21.33 -9.40 -7.92
C HIS A 201 21.83 -10.57 -7.05
N ARG A 202 21.04 -11.01 -6.05
CA ARG A 202 21.39 -12.06 -5.09
C ARG A 202 22.73 -11.79 -4.38
N VAL A 203 22.94 -10.53 -4.02
CA VAL A 203 24.12 -10.09 -3.26
C VAL A 203 23.69 -9.61 -1.89
N GLU A 204 24.53 -9.79 -0.89
CA GLU A 204 24.33 -9.18 0.42
C GLU A 204 25.11 -7.88 0.49
N LEU A 205 24.42 -6.78 0.80
CA LEU A 205 25.06 -5.49 1.05
C LEU A 205 25.34 -5.33 2.55
N PRO A 206 26.61 -5.25 2.97
CA PRO A 206 26.97 -5.01 4.36
C PRO A 206 26.43 -3.67 4.87
N ASN A 207 26.03 -3.60 6.15
CA ASN A 207 25.43 -2.38 6.71
C ASN A 207 26.38 -1.17 6.63
N HIS A 208 27.70 -1.36 6.79
CA HIS A 208 28.67 -0.26 6.67
C HIS A 208 28.75 0.29 5.24
N PHE A 209 28.63 -0.59 4.24
CA PHE A 209 28.62 -0.20 2.83
C PHE A 209 27.34 0.59 2.51
N VAL A 210 26.17 0.06 2.90
CA VAL A 210 24.90 0.78 2.78
C VAL A 210 24.94 2.11 3.55
N GLY A 211 25.53 2.13 4.74
CA GLY A 211 25.69 3.34 5.55
C GLY A 211 26.53 4.41 4.86
N ARG A 212 27.63 4.02 4.21
CA ARG A 212 28.49 4.92 3.42
C ARG A 212 27.74 5.50 2.21
N LEU A 213 27.03 4.66 1.45
CA LEU A 213 26.23 5.13 0.31
C LEU A 213 25.10 6.06 0.75
N LEU A 214 24.42 5.70 1.85
CA LEU A 214 23.31 6.48 2.36
C LEU A 214 23.76 7.72 3.12
N PHE A 215 24.99 7.86 3.62
CA PHE A 215 25.40 9.02 4.41
C PHE A 215 26.87 9.38 4.11
N PRO A 216 27.20 9.77 2.86
CA PRO A 216 28.59 9.95 2.44
C PRO A 216 29.29 11.10 3.17
N ASP A 217 28.53 12.08 3.66
CA ASP A 217 29.06 13.28 4.33
C ASP A 217 29.17 13.12 5.86
N GLU A 218 28.78 11.97 6.42
CA GLU A 218 28.78 11.73 7.87
C GLU A 218 29.98 10.85 8.29
N PHE A 219 31.07 11.48 8.71
CA PHE A 219 32.32 10.78 9.07
C PHE A 219 32.43 10.41 10.56
N GLU A 220 31.75 11.15 11.44
CA GLU A 220 31.88 10.98 12.90
C GLU A 220 30.87 10.00 13.51
N VAL A 221 29.94 9.49 12.72
CA VAL A 221 28.88 8.59 13.18
C VAL A 221 29.06 7.21 12.57
N ASP A 222 28.83 6.16 13.36
CA ASP A 222 28.71 4.80 12.84
C ASP A 222 27.42 4.65 12.01
N THR A 223 27.54 4.97 10.73
CA THR A 223 26.45 4.89 9.75
C THR A 223 25.97 3.46 9.56
N GLY A 224 26.85 2.46 9.72
CA GLY A 224 26.48 1.04 9.65
C GLY A 224 25.56 0.63 10.80
N GLU A 225 25.86 1.04 12.03
CA GLU A 225 24.98 0.81 13.18
C GLU A 225 23.65 1.56 13.04
N ARG A 226 23.66 2.78 12.49
CA ARG A 226 22.42 3.52 12.18
C ARG A 226 21.55 2.77 11.18
N VAL A 227 22.13 2.25 10.09
CA VAL A 227 21.41 1.44 9.10
C VAL A 227 20.78 0.22 9.75
N ARG A 228 21.55 -0.50 10.57
CA ARG A 228 21.11 -1.72 11.26
C ARG A 228 19.98 -1.47 12.26
N LYS A 229 20.11 -0.45 13.10
CA LYS A 229 19.20 -0.18 14.23
C LYS A 229 18.00 0.67 13.88
N VAL A 230 18.11 1.53 12.85
CA VAL A 230 17.09 2.54 12.54
C VAL A 230 16.57 2.41 11.12
N VAL A 231 17.44 2.54 10.11
CA VAL A 231 17.00 2.70 8.72
C VAL A 231 16.32 1.44 8.18
N ARG A 232 16.97 0.27 8.29
CA ARG A 232 16.42 -1.00 7.79
C ARG A 232 15.15 -1.44 8.53
N PRO A 233 15.08 -1.38 9.87
CA PRO A 233 13.83 -1.64 10.58
C PRO A 233 12.69 -0.74 10.10
N LEU A 234 12.95 0.57 9.93
CA LEU A 234 11.96 1.53 9.46
C LEU A 234 11.52 1.25 8.01
N ALA A 235 12.47 0.94 7.11
CA ALA A 235 12.18 0.55 5.72
C ALA A 235 11.25 -0.66 5.65
N ARG A 236 11.56 -1.71 6.42
CA ARG A 236 10.74 -2.94 6.49
C ARG A 236 9.36 -2.67 7.09
N GLU A 237 9.29 -1.83 8.11
CA GLU A 237 8.01 -1.46 8.72
C GLU A 237 7.12 -0.73 7.71
N ILE A 238 7.65 0.27 7.00
CA ILE A 238 6.92 1.05 6.00
C ILE A 238 6.43 0.16 4.85
N LEU A 239 7.26 -0.76 4.37
CA LEU A 239 6.91 -1.73 3.32
C LEU A 239 6.06 -2.91 3.81
N SER A 240 5.57 -2.91 5.05
CA SER A 240 4.60 -3.93 5.45
C SER A 240 3.26 -3.71 4.72
N ASP A 241 2.58 -4.80 4.34
CA ASP A 241 1.31 -4.74 3.58
C ASP A 241 0.28 -3.82 4.24
N ARG A 242 0.25 -3.79 5.57
CA ARG A 242 -0.65 -2.92 6.34
C ARG A 242 -0.33 -1.45 6.19
N ASN A 243 0.95 -1.11 6.27
CA ASN A 243 1.39 0.27 6.23
C ASN A 243 1.31 0.81 4.81
N ILE A 244 1.59 0.00 3.79
CA ILE A 244 1.35 0.33 2.38
C ILE A 244 -0.14 0.52 2.10
N ALA A 245 -1.00 -0.38 2.58
CA ALA A 245 -2.45 -0.21 2.41
C ALA A 245 -2.98 1.04 3.15
N ALA A 246 -2.47 1.32 4.35
CA ALA A 246 -2.83 2.53 5.10
C ALA A 246 -2.34 3.81 4.41
N LEU A 247 -1.12 3.80 3.89
CA LEU A 247 -0.53 4.91 3.15
C LEU A 247 -1.28 5.15 1.83
N GLY A 248 -1.68 4.08 1.13
CA GLY A 248 -2.56 4.11 -0.04
C GLY A 248 -3.84 4.90 0.21
N ARG A 249 -4.57 4.56 1.27
CA ARG A 249 -5.80 5.26 1.66
C ARG A 249 -5.55 6.72 2.06
N ALA A 250 -4.48 6.98 2.80
CA ALA A 250 -4.11 8.34 3.18
C ALA A 250 -3.71 9.20 1.97
N GLY A 251 -2.99 8.61 1.02
CA GLY A 251 -2.61 9.23 -0.23
C GLY A 251 -3.83 9.56 -1.11
N GLU A 252 -4.75 8.62 -1.26
CA GLU A 252 -5.99 8.85 -2.00
C GLU A 252 -6.81 10.02 -1.41
N HIS A 253 -7.02 10.02 -0.09
CA HIS A 253 -7.74 11.09 0.57
C HIS A 253 -7.06 12.46 0.39
N ALA A 254 -5.72 12.50 0.51
CA ALA A 254 -4.96 13.74 0.30
C ALA A 254 -5.06 14.24 -1.16
N PHE A 255 -5.05 13.34 -2.13
CA PHE A 255 -5.13 13.67 -3.55
C PHE A 255 -6.49 14.28 -3.92
N TYR A 256 -7.60 13.65 -3.54
CA TYR A 256 -8.93 14.18 -3.87
C TYR A 256 -9.26 15.46 -3.11
N GLY A 257 -8.87 15.56 -1.83
CA GLY A 257 -9.03 16.80 -1.08
C GLY A 257 -8.30 17.98 -1.75
N ARG A 258 -7.19 17.75 -2.45
CA ARG A 258 -6.51 18.80 -3.23
C ARG A 258 -7.29 19.21 -4.48
N LEU A 259 -7.92 18.27 -5.18
CA LEU A 259 -8.73 18.58 -6.36
C LEU A 259 -9.98 19.40 -6.01
N GLU A 260 -10.64 19.07 -4.91
CA GLU A 260 -11.80 19.80 -4.40
C GLU A 260 -11.46 21.25 -4.02
N ASN A 261 -10.31 21.48 -3.38
CA ASN A 261 -9.87 22.82 -2.98
C ASN A 261 -9.41 23.71 -4.14
N ASN A 262 -9.13 23.13 -5.31
CA ASN A 262 -8.69 23.86 -6.51
C ASN A 262 -9.82 24.10 -7.53
N SER A 263 -11.04 23.63 -7.24
CA SER A 263 -12.23 23.79 -8.08
C SER A 263 -13.07 24.98 -7.62
#